data_AF-A0A7S0G7D9-F1
#
_entry.id   AF-A0A7S0G7D9-F1
#
_cell.length_a   1.000
_cell.length_b   1.000
_cell.length_c   1.000
_cell.angle_alpha   90.00
_cell.angle_beta   90.00
_cell.angle_gamma   90.00
#
_symmetry.space_group_name_H-M   'P 1'
#
loop_
_entity.id
_entity.type
_entity.pdbx_description
1 polymer ?
#
loop_
_entity_poly.entity_id
_entity_poly.type
_entity_poly.pdbx_seq_one_letter_code
_entity_poly.pdbx_strand_id
1 'polypeptide(L)'
;TRFRTIVRRGGIASETKPDLFVHKLAHNAYQEASNDNVELDEETYSCIVAYLTDNEAEESVWEVLDEFRRTNRTISEQMAVRGSALDRFFRKHGTETMAVHRIRKDGACPYCRIKLESVDLANEQIEQMISQVEEYFFVSEEQKLALQDLATWLKDLDRNLDCVIDGANVGFFMQRPDLGGVLSFAQIQLAVDACRANDFKHIGVFLHEKRAIGPEIDKLRESCRVYLT
;
A
#
# COMPACT_ATOMS: atom_id res chain seq x y z
N THR A 1 12.18 -26.07 13.77
CA THR A 1 13.04 -27.09 13.12
C THR A 1 14.17 -26.37 12.42
N ARG A 2 15.44 -26.68 12.75
CA ARG A 2 16.63 -25.92 12.31
C ARG A 2 16.92 -26.17 10.82
N PHE A 3 16.90 -25.14 9.99
CA PHE A 3 17.42 -25.19 8.63
C PHE A 3 18.95 -25.34 8.69
N ARG A 4 19.47 -26.49 8.25
CA ARG A 4 20.92 -26.74 8.14
C ARG A 4 21.41 -26.14 6.82
N THR A 5 22.29 -25.16 6.95
CA THR A 5 23.20 -24.68 5.91
C THR A 5 23.91 -25.86 5.22
N ILE A 6 23.71 -26.04 3.91
CA ILE A 6 24.54 -26.92 3.09
C ILE A 6 25.59 -26.03 2.41
N VAL A 7 26.73 -25.85 3.07
CA VAL A 7 27.97 -25.39 2.43
C VAL A 7 28.74 -26.64 2.02
N ARG A 8 28.80 -26.94 0.72
CA ARG A 8 29.82 -27.87 0.20
C ARG A 8 31.07 -27.07 -0.17
N ARG A 9 32.09 -27.15 0.69
CA ARG A 9 33.49 -26.90 0.31
C ARG A 9 34.04 -28.14 -0.38
N GLY A 10 34.69 -27.96 -1.52
CA GLY A 10 35.47 -29.01 -2.19
C GLY A 10 35.27 -28.99 -3.69
N GLY A 11 36.28 -28.49 -4.41
CA GLY A 11 36.22 -28.21 -5.84
C GLY A 11 36.23 -29.45 -6.74
N ILE A 12 35.88 -29.21 -8.00
CA ILE A 12 36.55 -29.52 -9.27
C ILE A 12 35.60 -28.96 -10.33
N ALA A 13 36.15 -28.25 -11.31
CA ALA A 13 35.39 -27.74 -12.44
C ALA A 13 34.68 -28.88 -13.17
N SER A 14 33.35 -28.88 -13.17
CA SER A 14 32.59 -29.46 -14.27
C SER A 14 31.48 -28.50 -14.67
N GLU A 15 31.50 -28.10 -15.94
CA GLU A 15 30.40 -27.44 -16.64
C GLU A 15 29.20 -28.39 -16.65
N THR A 16 28.45 -28.40 -15.56
CA THR A 16 27.12 -29.01 -15.53
C THR A 16 26.14 -27.86 -15.37
N LYS A 17 25.33 -27.65 -16.42
CA LYS A 17 24.14 -26.78 -16.37
C LYS A 17 23.44 -26.97 -15.03
N PRO A 18 23.00 -25.89 -14.35
CA PRO A 18 22.28 -26.03 -13.10
C PRO A 18 21.11 -27.00 -13.29
N ASP A 19 20.99 -27.93 -12.37
CA ASP A 19 20.09 -29.07 -12.46
C ASP A 19 18.64 -28.57 -12.50
N LEU A 20 17.88 -28.89 -13.58
CA LEU A 20 16.48 -28.49 -13.83
C LEU A 20 15.54 -28.72 -12.63
N PHE A 21 15.93 -29.63 -11.74
CA PHE A 21 15.26 -29.97 -10.48
C PHE A 21 15.30 -28.83 -9.44
N VAL A 22 16.42 -28.10 -9.33
CA VAL A 22 16.57 -27.00 -8.36
C VAL A 22 15.78 -25.77 -8.83
N HIS A 23 15.66 -25.56 -10.15
CA HIS A 23 14.88 -24.46 -10.74
C HIS A 23 13.43 -24.48 -10.27
N LYS A 24 12.84 -25.68 -10.28
CA LYS A 24 11.48 -25.90 -9.81
C LYS A 24 11.36 -25.62 -8.31
N LEU A 25 12.36 -25.92 -7.49
CA LEU A 25 12.24 -25.76 -6.04
C LEU A 25 12.12 -24.30 -5.59
N ALA A 26 12.93 -23.38 -6.11
CA ALA A 26 12.86 -21.97 -5.70
C ALA A 26 11.62 -21.26 -6.25
N HIS A 27 11.27 -21.50 -7.52
CA HIS A 27 10.03 -20.97 -8.11
C HIS A 27 8.79 -21.60 -7.48
N ASN A 28 8.77 -22.92 -7.25
CA ASN A 28 7.66 -23.57 -6.56
C ASN A 28 7.53 -23.10 -5.11
N ALA A 29 8.63 -22.87 -4.39
CA ALA A 29 8.57 -22.35 -3.02
C ALA A 29 8.01 -20.91 -2.99
N TYR A 30 8.38 -20.09 -3.99
CA TYR A 30 7.78 -18.78 -4.21
C TYR A 30 6.27 -18.87 -4.51
N GLN A 31 5.89 -19.73 -5.46
CA GLN A 31 4.49 -19.94 -5.85
C GLN A 31 3.64 -20.51 -4.70
N GLU A 32 4.18 -21.46 -3.93
CA GLU A 32 3.53 -22.05 -2.76
C GLU A 32 3.32 -20.98 -1.66
N ALA A 33 4.35 -20.19 -1.34
CA ALA A 33 4.22 -19.08 -0.40
C ALA A 33 3.19 -18.04 -0.86
N SER A 34 3.20 -17.69 -2.15
CA SER A 34 2.21 -16.76 -2.72
C SER A 34 0.79 -17.33 -2.67
N ASN A 35 0.60 -18.62 -2.95
CA ASN A 35 -0.71 -19.27 -2.92
C ASN A 35 -1.27 -19.40 -1.50
N ASP A 36 -0.38 -19.60 -0.52
CA ASP A 36 -0.74 -19.72 0.89
C ASP A 36 -0.88 -18.37 1.61
N ASN A 37 -0.82 -17.25 0.87
CA ASN A 37 -0.81 -15.87 1.42
C ASN A 37 0.28 -15.66 2.50
N VAL A 38 1.43 -16.31 2.34
CA VAL A 38 2.58 -16.14 3.22
C VAL A 38 3.38 -14.92 2.76
N GLU A 39 3.46 -13.93 3.64
CA GLU A 39 4.31 -12.78 3.42
C GLU A 39 5.79 -13.17 3.55
N LEU A 40 6.54 -13.04 2.45
CA LEU A 40 7.98 -13.24 2.43
C LEU A 40 8.69 -11.95 2.82
N ASP A 41 9.81 -12.07 3.53
CA ASP A 41 10.69 -10.95 3.80
C ASP A 41 11.55 -10.58 2.58
N GLU A 42 12.12 -9.37 2.63
CA GLU A 42 12.91 -8.82 1.53
C GLU A 42 14.18 -9.65 1.24
N GLU A 43 14.80 -10.24 2.26
CA GLU A 43 15.97 -11.10 2.10
C GLU A 43 15.64 -12.36 1.30
N THR A 44 14.48 -12.96 1.57
CA THR A 44 13.97 -14.12 0.84
C THR A 44 13.69 -13.78 -0.61
N TYR A 45 13.02 -12.64 -0.88
CA TYR A 45 12.81 -12.19 -2.25
C TYR A 45 14.13 -11.91 -2.99
N SER A 46 15.11 -11.29 -2.33
CA SER A 46 16.44 -11.08 -2.90
C SER A 46 17.13 -12.40 -3.28
N CYS A 47 17.03 -13.42 -2.41
CA CYS A 47 17.55 -14.76 -2.71
C CYS A 47 16.82 -15.42 -3.89
N ILE A 48 15.49 -15.29 -3.96
CA ILE A 48 14.67 -15.80 -5.07
C ILE A 48 15.08 -15.12 -6.38
N VAL A 49 15.16 -13.79 -6.42
CA VAL A 49 15.56 -13.04 -7.62
C VAL A 49 16.99 -13.40 -8.03
N ALA A 50 17.92 -13.52 -7.08
CA ALA A 50 19.30 -13.96 -7.34
C ALA A 50 19.32 -15.33 -8.00
N TYR A 51 18.60 -16.27 -7.40
CA TYR A 51 18.51 -17.62 -7.91
C TYR A 51 17.92 -17.64 -9.32
N LEU A 52 16.76 -17.02 -9.56
CA LEU A 52 16.10 -17.00 -10.87
C LEU A 52 16.97 -16.32 -11.95
N THR A 53 17.67 -15.24 -11.60
CA THR A 53 18.57 -14.51 -12.50
C THR A 53 19.76 -15.37 -12.93
N ASP A 54 20.44 -16.00 -11.96
CA ASP A 54 21.62 -16.85 -12.22
C ASP A 54 21.25 -18.10 -13.04
N ASN A 55 19.96 -18.43 -13.10
CA ASN A 55 19.38 -19.59 -13.75
C ASN A 55 18.58 -19.25 -15.04
N GLU A 56 18.69 -18.02 -15.54
CA GLU A 56 18.07 -17.56 -16.79
C GLU A 56 16.53 -17.67 -16.84
N ALA A 57 15.86 -17.64 -15.68
CA ALA A 57 14.40 -17.70 -15.56
C ALA A 57 13.78 -16.30 -15.61
N GLU A 58 13.89 -15.62 -16.76
CA GLU A 58 13.48 -14.22 -16.92
C GLU A 58 12.01 -13.95 -16.58
N GLU A 59 11.08 -14.75 -17.13
CA GLU A 59 9.64 -14.58 -16.89
C GLU A 59 9.30 -14.65 -15.39
N SER A 60 9.93 -15.58 -14.66
CA SER A 60 9.74 -15.73 -13.22
C SER A 60 10.29 -14.55 -12.42
N VAL A 61 11.35 -13.88 -12.88
CA VAL A 61 11.81 -12.63 -12.23
C VAL A 61 10.77 -11.53 -12.41
N TRP A 62 10.19 -11.41 -13.61
CA TRP A 62 9.11 -10.45 -13.86
C TRP A 62 7.84 -10.74 -13.04
N GLU A 63 7.49 -12.01 -12.83
CA GLU A 63 6.38 -12.40 -11.94
C GLU A 63 6.57 -11.87 -10.51
N VAL A 64 7.78 -12.02 -9.96
CA VAL A 64 8.14 -11.52 -8.62
C VAL A 64 8.04 -9.99 -8.58
N LEU A 65 8.59 -9.28 -9.58
CA LEU A 65 8.53 -7.82 -9.63
C LEU A 65 7.10 -7.28 -9.78
N ASP A 66 6.24 -7.99 -10.52
CA ASP A 66 4.84 -7.61 -10.65
C ASP A 66 4.05 -7.86 -9.36
N GLU A 67 4.42 -8.86 -8.55
CA GLU A 67 3.88 -9.02 -7.20
C GLU A 67 4.27 -7.85 -6.28
N PHE A 68 5.53 -7.38 -6.33
CA PHE A 68 5.94 -6.19 -5.57
C PHE A 68 5.04 -5.00 -5.91
N ARG A 69 4.73 -4.81 -7.20
CA ARG A 69 3.82 -3.77 -7.66
C ARG A 69 2.39 -4.00 -7.14
N ARG A 70 1.84 -5.20 -7.31
CA ARG A 70 0.45 -5.54 -6.90
C ARG A 70 0.22 -5.43 -5.40
N THR A 71 1.22 -5.76 -4.60
CA THR A 71 1.17 -5.73 -3.13
C THR A 71 1.75 -4.45 -2.52
N ASN A 72 2.09 -3.46 -3.37
CA ASN A 72 2.66 -2.18 -2.97
C ASN A 72 3.91 -2.31 -2.07
N ARG A 73 4.76 -3.31 -2.36
CA ARG A 73 6.05 -3.52 -1.69
C ARG A 73 7.11 -2.62 -2.28
N THR A 74 8.00 -2.14 -1.43
CA THR A 74 9.14 -1.32 -1.84
C THR A 74 10.40 -2.17 -2.01
N ILE A 75 11.16 -1.93 -3.06
CA ILE A 75 12.52 -2.47 -3.24
C ILE A 75 13.48 -1.53 -2.49
N SER A 76 14.22 -2.04 -1.51
CA SER A 76 15.20 -1.21 -0.80
C SER A 76 16.42 -0.88 -1.68
N GLU A 77 17.20 0.10 -1.23
CA GLU A 77 18.51 0.40 -1.82
C GLU A 77 19.46 -0.81 -1.78
N GLN A 78 19.31 -1.72 -0.81
CA GLN A 78 20.15 -2.92 -0.70
C GLN A 78 19.85 -3.94 -1.79
N MET A 79 18.59 -4.10 -2.17
CA MET A 79 18.21 -4.95 -3.32
C MET A 79 18.59 -4.28 -4.65
N ALA A 80 18.62 -2.95 -4.72
CA ALA A 80 18.92 -2.18 -5.92
C ALA A 80 20.40 -1.76 -6.07
N VAL A 81 21.30 -2.23 -5.21
CA VAL A 81 22.74 -1.89 -5.26
C VAL A 81 23.40 -2.48 -6.50
N ARG A 82 24.39 -1.78 -7.04
CA ARG A 82 25.22 -2.28 -8.14
C ARG A 82 25.84 -3.65 -7.77
N GLY A 83 25.70 -4.63 -8.66
CA GLY A 83 26.13 -6.01 -8.45
C GLY A 83 25.10 -6.90 -7.74
N SER A 84 23.98 -6.36 -7.26
CA SER A 84 22.87 -7.15 -6.73
C SER A 84 22.28 -8.06 -7.81
N ALA A 85 21.46 -9.01 -7.39
CA ALA A 85 20.70 -9.86 -8.30
C ALA A 85 19.89 -9.05 -9.31
N LEU A 86 19.23 -7.99 -8.83
CA LEU A 86 18.40 -7.11 -9.63
C LEU A 86 19.23 -6.30 -10.64
N ASP A 87 20.37 -5.73 -10.23
CA ASP A 87 21.29 -5.03 -11.16
C ASP A 87 21.87 -5.99 -12.20
N ARG A 88 22.20 -7.23 -11.82
CA ARG A 88 22.64 -8.26 -12.79
C ARG A 88 21.53 -8.61 -13.77
N PHE A 89 20.30 -8.80 -13.29
CA PHE A 89 19.13 -9.09 -14.11
C PHE A 89 18.90 -7.99 -15.15
N PHE A 90 18.80 -6.73 -14.72
CA PHE A 90 18.56 -5.60 -15.62
C PHE A 90 19.74 -5.29 -16.54
N ARG A 91 20.99 -5.57 -16.14
CA ARG A 91 22.14 -5.48 -17.07
C ARG A 91 22.10 -6.53 -18.17
N LYS A 92 21.54 -7.70 -17.88
CA LYS A 92 21.50 -8.84 -18.81
C LYS A 92 20.28 -8.78 -19.73
N HIS A 93 19.11 -8.41 -19.19
CA HIS A 93 17.82 -8.46 -19.87
C HIS A 93 17.18 -7.09 -20.10
N GLY A 94 17.64 -6.05 -19.38
CA GLY A 94 17.19 -4.67 -19.57
C GLY A 94 18.09 -3.88 -20.53
N THR A 95 17.56 -2.76 -21.02
CA THR A 95 18.30 -1.85 -21.93
C THR A 95 19.19 -0.84 -21.20
N GLU A 96 19.14 -0.76 -19.86
CA GLU A 96 19.75 0.35 -19.10
C GLU A 96 20.40 -0.09 -17.78
N THR A 97 21.36 0.72 -17.32
CA THR A 97 22.00 0.58 -16.01
C THR A 97 21.08 1.02 -14.88
N MET A 98 20.98 0.21 -13.82
CA MET A 98 20.28 0.60 -12.60
C MET A 98 21.05 1.69 -11.82
N ALA A 99 20.32 2.68 -11.32
CA ALA A 99 20.82 3.70 -10.42
C ALA A 99 19.72 4.18 -9.48
N VAL A 100 20.07 4.37 -8.21
CA VAL A 100 19.16 4.91 -7.20
C VAL A 100 19.14 6.43 -7.29
N HIS A 101 17.95 6.99 -7.47
CA HIS A 101 17.75 8.43 -7.56
C HIS A 101 16.61 8.89 -6.64
N ARG A 102 16.78 10.06 -6.04
CA ARG A 102 15.67 10.75 -5.39
C ARG A 102 14.80 11.43 -6.45
N ILE A 103 13.51 11.08 -6.46
CA ILE A 103 12.54 11.70 -7.36
C ILE A 103 12.33 13.17 -6.99
N ARG A 104 12.21 14.03 -8.00
CA ARG A 104 11.99 15.46 -7.82
C ARG A 104 10.57 15.75 -7.32
N LYS A 105 10.34 16.94 -6.78
CA LYS A 105 9.02 17.39 -6.30
C LYS A 105 7.93 17.38 -7.38
N ASP A 106 8.31 17.46 -8.65
CA ASP A 106 7.40 17.39 -9.81
C ASP A 106 7.09 15.95 -10.26
N GLY A 107 7.58 14.94 -9.54
CA GLY A 107 7.41 13.52 -9.86
C GLY A 107 8.37 12.99 -10.93
N ALA A 108 9.30 13.81 -11.45
CA ALA A 108 10.23 13.38 -12.48
C ALA A 108 11.51 12.75 -11.93
N CYS A 109 11.95 11.66 -12.57
CA CYS A 109 13.28 11.09 -12.33
C CYS A 109 14.37 12.07 -12.83
N PRO A 110 15.39 12.40 -12.02
CA PRO A 110 16.42 13.36 -12.41
C PRO A 110 17.32 12.88 -13.57
N TYR A 111 17.41 11.55 -13.79
CA TYR A 111 18.28 10.95 -14.80
C TYR A 111 17.57 10.72 -16.13
N CYS A 112 16.57 9.82 -16.17
CA CYS A 112 15.86 9.50 -17.41
C CYS A 112 14.78 10.53 -17.78
N ARG A 113 14.49 11.50 -16.91
CA ARG A 113 13.45 12.55 -17.10
C ARG A 113 12.03 12.03 -17.25
N ILE A 114 11.81 10.72 -17.10
CA ILE A 114 10.48 10.12 -17.07
C ILE A 114 9.75 10.63 -15.83
N LYS A 115 8.51 11.07 -16.02
CA LYS A 115 7.60 11.45 -14.95
C LYS A 115 6.91 10.18 -14.44
N LEU A 116 7.00 9.93 -13.13
CA LEU A 116 6.24 8.83 -12.54
C LEU A 116 4.75 9.12 -12.71
N GLU A 117 4.01 8.09 -13.11
CA GLU A 117 2.56 8.18 -13.24
C GLU A 117 1.95 8.43 -11.86
N SER A 118 1.04 9.40 -11.78
CA SER A 118 0.13 9.47 -10.65
C SER A 118 -0.71 8.19 -10.65
N VAL A 119 -0.99 7.67 -9.46
CA VAL A 119 -1.96 6.59 -9.30
C VAL A 119 -3.37 7.20 -9.38
N ASP A 120 -3.66 7.81 -10.52
CA ASP A 120 -5.01 8.27 -10.82
C ASP A 120 -5.78 7.07 -11.35
N LEU A 121 -6.84 6.68 -10.65
CA LEU A 121 -7.71 5.61 -11.10
C LEU A 121 -8.60 6.15 -12.23
N ALA A 122 -8.74 5.36 -13.29
CA ALA A 122 -9.75 5.63 -14.31
C ALA A 122 -11.16 5.52 -13.71
N ASN A 123 -12.13 6.23 -14.28
CA ASN A 123 -13.51 6.22 -13.78
C ASN A 123 -14.10 4.81 -13.70
N GLU A 124 -13.79 3.95 -14.69
CA GLU A 124 -14.24 2.56 -14.70
C GLU A 124 -13.66 1.76 -13.53
N GLN A 125 -12.42 2.04 -13.13
CA GLN A 125 -11.79 1.39 -11.97
C GLN A 125 -12.41 1.88 -10.66
N ILE A 126 -12.74 3.17 -10.57
CA ILE A 126 -13.44 3.75 -9.41
C ILE A 126 -14.82 3.10 -9.26
N GLU A 127 -15.59 2.97 -10.33
CA GLU A 127 -16.91 2.33 -10.31
C GLU A 127 -16.83 0.86 -9.88
N GLN A 128 -15.83 0.11 -10.36
CA GLN A 128 -15.60 -1.27 -9.94
C GLN A 128 -15.27 -1.36 -8.45
N MET A 129 -14.41 -0.48 -7.93
CA MET A 129 -14.09 -0.43 -6.51
C MET A 129 -15.31 -0.10 -5.65
N ILE A 130 -16.13 0.86 -6.07
CA ILE A 130 -17.38 1.21 -5.37
C ILE A 130 -18.31 -0.01 -5.32
N SER A 131 -18.53 -0.68 -6.46
CA SER A 131 -19.39 -1.87 -6.53
C SER A 131 -18.91 -2.98 -5.61
N GLN A 132 -17.59 -3.21 -5.52
CA GLN A 132 -17.02 -4.21 -4.61
C GLN A 132 -17.23 -3.81 -3.15
N VAL A 133 -16.97 -2.55 -2.79
CA VAL A 133 -17.19 -2.07 -1.41
C VAL A 133 -18.68 -2.22 -1.04
N GLU A 134 -19.60 -1.89 -1.94
CA GLU A 134 -21.04 -2.06 -1.74
C GLU A 134 -21.42 -3.53 -1.48
N GLU A 135 -20.91 -4.45 -2.29
CA GLU A 135 -21.17 -5.88 -2.18
C GLU A 135 -20.60 -6.50 -0.89
N TYR A 136 -19.39 -6.11 -0.50
CA TYR A 136 -18.69 -6.71 0.65
C TYR A 136 -19.12 -6.14 2.00
N PHE A 137 -19.41 -4.83 2.09
CA PHE A 137 -19.62 -4.17 3.39
C PHE A 137 -21.10 -3.99 3.76
N PHE A 138 -22.02 -4.00 2.79
CA PHE A 138 -23.43 -3.66 3.02
C PHE A 138 -24.35 -4.86 2.79
N VAL A 139 -24.06 -5.93 3.52
CA VAL A 139 -24.76 -7.22 3.39
C VAL A 139 -26.09 -7.19 4.15
N SER A 140 -26.18 -6.45 5.26
CA SER A 140 -27.40 -6.34 6.06
C SER A 140 -28.29 -5.18 5.63
N GLU A 141 -29.61 -5.30 5.88
CA GLU A 141 -30.55 -4.21 5.60
C GLU A 141 -30.27 -2.95 6.43
N GLU A 142 -29.79 -3.09 7.67
CA GLU A 142 -29.37 -1.97 8.51
C GLU A 142 -28.20 -1.20 7.88
N GLN A 143 -27.19 -1.91 7.37
CA GLN A 143 -26.06 -1.31 6.68
C GLN A 143 -26.50 -0.60 5.40
N LYS A 144 -27.39 -1.20 4.61
CA LYS A 144 -27.94 -0.57 3.40
C LYS A 144 -28.71 0.71 3.72
N LEU A 145 -29.48 0.72 4.80
CA LEU A 145 -30.19 1.93 5.26
C LEU A 145 -29.20 3.02 5.69
N ALA A 146 -28.15 2.67 6.44
CA ALA A 146 -27.10 3.61 6.82
C ALA A 146 -26.34 4.17 5.60
N LEU A 147 -26.12 3.35 4.57
CA LEU A 147 -25.54 3.81 3.30
C LEU A 147 -26.48 4.76 2.55
N GLN A 148 -27.78 4.50 2.54
CA GLN A 148 -28.78 5.39 1.93
C GLN A 148 -28.86 6.74 2.66
N ASP A 149 -28.76 6.73 4.00
CA ASP A 149 -28.70 7.95 4.79
C ASP A 149 -27.44 8.76 4.46
N LEU A 150 -26.27 8.10 4.43
CA LEU A 150 -25.02 8.72 4.02
C LEU A 150 -25.09 9.29 2.59
N ALA A 151 -25.65 8.52 1.65
CA ALA A 151 -25.81 8.96 0.27
C ALA A 151 -26.73 10.18 0.16
N THR A 152 -27.75 10.27 1.01
CA THR A 152 -28.64 11.44 1.10
C THR A 152 -27.88 12.64 1.66
N TRP A 153 -27.17 12.46 2.77
CA TRP A 153 -26.34 13.51 3.36
C TRP A 153 -25.28 14.05 2.38
N LEU A 154 -24.63 13.16 1.61
CA LEU A 154 -23.66 13.54 0.59
C LEU A 154 -24.30 14.34 -0.56
N LYS A 155 -25.53 13.99 -0.97
CA LYS A 155 -26.28 14.72 -2.01
C LYS A 155 -26.72 16.11 -1.55
N ASP A 156 -26.96 16.28 -0.25
CA ASP A 156 -27.33 17.55 0.35
C ASP A 156 -26.13 18.50 0.52
N LEU A 157 -24.91 18.04 0.24
CA LEU A 157 -23.74 18.91 0.20
C LEU A 157 -23.78 19.76 -1.08
N ASP A 158 -23.65 21.08 -0.90
CA ASP A 158 -23.55 22.02 -2.03
C ASP A 158 -22.37 21.72 -2.97
N ARG A 159 -21.36 20.99 -2.48
CA ARG A 159 -20.10 20.66 -3.16
C ARG A 159 -19.51 19.36 -2.61
N ASN A 160 -18.71 18.69 -3.44
CA ASN A 160 -17.91 17.55 -3.03
C ASN A 160 -16.93 17.93 -1.91
N LEU A 161 -16.66 16.96 -1.04
CA LEU A 161 -15.64 17.08 -0.01
C LEU A 161 -14.25 16.94 -0.65
N ASP A 162 -13.33 17.84 -0.28
CA ASP A 162 -11.92 17.75 -0.67
C ASP A 162 -11.13 16.86 0.31
N CYS A 163 -11.65 16.70 1.54
CA CYS A 163 -11.01 15.93 2.58
C CYS A 163 -12.06 15.27 3.49
N VAL A 164 -11.86 13.99 3.79
CA VAL A 164 -12.65 13.23 4.74
C VAL A 164 -11.75 12.81 5.90
N ILE A 165 -12.20 13.09 7.13
CA ILE A 165 -11.48 12.79 8.36
C ILE A 165 -12.28 11.75 9.15
N ASP A 166 -11.64 10.63 9.47
CA ASP A 166 -12.12 9.71 10.50
C ASP A 166 -11.87 10.35 11.87
N GLY A 167 -12.92 10.93 12.44
CA GLY A 167 -12.85 11.68 13.69
C GLY A 167 -12.52 10.80 14.88
N ALA A 168 -12.88 9.52 14.86
CA ALA A 168 -12.56 8.60 15.95
C ALA A 168 -11.06 8.28 15.95
N ASN A 169 -10.50 7.92 14.80
CA ASN A 169 -9.07 7.63 14.68
C ASN A 169 -8.20 8.84 15.06
N VAL A 170 -8.55 10.03 14.55
CA VAL A 170 -7.83 11.27 14.89
C VAL A 170 -8.02 11.66 16.35
N GLY A 171 -9.25 11.64 16.85
CA GLY A 171 -9.58 12.07 18.21
C GLY A 171 -9.08 11.13 19.30
N PHE A 172 -8.73 9.88 18.95
CA PHE A 172 -8.08 8.92 19.84
C PHE A 172 -6.61 8.70 19.52
N PHE A 173 -6.00 9.53 18.68
CA PHE A 173 -4.58 9.38 18.36
C PHE A 173 -3.72 9.44 19.63
N MET A 174 -2.91 8.40 19.85
CA MET A 174 -2.13 8.15 21.09
C MET A 174 -2.97 7.98 22.37
N GLN A 175 -4.25 7.69 22.24
CA GLN A 175 -5.15 7.36 23.36
C GLN A 175 -5.58 5.90 23.29
N ARG A 176 -6.03 5.37 24.45
CA ARG A 176 -6.57 4.01 24.58
C ARG A 176 -8.06 4.08 24.93
N PRO A 177 -8.97 4.07 23.94
CA PRO A 177 -10.41 4.17 24.20
C PRO A 177 -10.93 3.02 25.06
N ASP A 178 -10.31 1.84 24.92
CA ASP A 178 -10.58 0.61 25.67
C ASP A 178 -10.19 0.72 27.16
N LEU A 179 -9.28 1.64 27.49
CA LEU A 179 -8.85 1.93 28.86
C LEU A 179 -9.43 3.24 29.40
N GLY A 180 -10.51 3.74 28.79
CA GLY A 180 -11.20 4.95 29.24
C GLY A 180 -10.66 6.26 28.64
N GLY A 181 -9.85 6.20 27.58
CA GLY A 181 -9.46 7.37 26.80
C GLY A 181 -10.67 8.14 26.28
N VAL A 182 -10.58 9.47 26.29
CA VAL A 182 -11.69 10.38 25.93
C VAL A 182 -11.42 10.98 24.56
N LEU A 183 -12.45 11.03 23.72
CA LEU A 183 -12.32 11.61 22.38
C LEU A 183 -11.87 13.06 22.48
N SER A 184 -10.76 13.41 21.83
CA SER A 184 -10.25 14.78 21.83
C SER A 184 -10.74 15.54 20.61
N PHE A 185 -11.76 16.39 20.79
CA PHE A 185 -12.20 17.32 19.75
C PHE A 185 -11.11 18.32 19.36
N ALA A 186 -10.19 18.64 20.27
CA ALA A 186 -9.03 19.48 19.95
C ALA A 186 -8.09 18.82 18.93
N GLN A 187 -7.86 17.50 19.04
CA GLN A 187 -7.07 16.77 18.02
C GLN A 187 -7.78 16.76 16.66
N ILE A 188 -9.10 16.58 16.65
CA ILE A 188 -9.90 16.64 15.43
C ILE A 188 -9.83 18.03 14.80
N GLN A 189 -9.96 19.09 15.61
CA GLN A 189 -9.86 20.47 15.14
C GLN A 189 -8.46 20.77 14.57
N LEU A 190 -7.39 20.28 15.20
CA LEU A 190 -6.04 20.42 14.65
C LEU A 190 -5.90 19.78 13.27
N ALA A 191 -6.53 18.64 13.03
CA ALA A 191 -6.56 18.02 11.71
C ALA A 191 -7.35 18.86 10.69
N VAL A 192 -8.51 19.40 11.09
CA VAL A 192 -9.30 20.32 10.26
C VAL A 192 -8.48 21.57 9.90
N ASP A 193 -7.81 22.18 10.87
CA ASP A 193 -6.99 23.38 10.67
C ASP A 193 -5.79 23.09 9.75
N ALA A 194 -5.15 21.92 9.91
CA ALA A 194 -4.09 21.47 9.02
C ALA A 194 -4.60 21.27 7.59
N CYS A 195 -5.81 20.74 7.40
CA CYS A 195 -6.42 20.63 6.07
C CYS A 195 -6.66 22.02 5.46
N ARG A 196 -7.17 22.98 6.25
CA ARG A 196 -7.37 24.37 5.80
C ARG A 196 -6.06 25.03 5.38
N ALA A 197 -4.98 24.80 6.13
CA ALA A 197 -3.66 25.32 5.81
C ALA A 197 -3.09 24.74 4.49
N ASN A 198 -3.63 23.64 3.99
CA ASN A 198 -3.32 23.03 2.70
C ASN A 198 -4.40 23.30 1.64
N ASP A 199 -5.15 24.40 1.79
CA ASP A 199 -6.16 24.88 0.85
C ASP A 199 -7.38 23.96 0.63
N PHE A 200 -7.62 22.97 1.49
CA PHE A 200 -8.86 22.19 1.47
C PHE A 200 -10.04 23.06 1.94
N LYS A 201 -11.12 23.11 1.14
CA LYS A 201 -12.26 24.01 1.38
C LYS A 201 -13.46 23.29 1.97
N HIS A 202 -13.66 22.04 1.59
CA HIS A 202 -14.80 21.23 1.95
C HIS A 202 -14.32 20.01 2.72
N ILE A 203 -14.35 20.13 4.05
CA ILE A 203 -13.85 19.10 4.96
C ILE A 203 -15.05 18.41 5.60
N GLY A 204 -15.09 17.09 5.53
CA GLY A 204 -16.07 16.25 6.21
C GLY A 204 -15.41 15.47 7.34
N VAL A 205 -16.03 15.46 8.52
CA VAL A 205 -15.60 14.64 9.66
C VAL A 205 -16.67 13.60 9.94
N PHE A 206 -16.27 12.33 10.05
CA PHE A 206 -17.14 11.21 10.37
C PHE A 206 -16.91 10.80 11.82
N LEU A 207 -17.98 10.73 12.62
CA LEU A 207 -17.93 10.39 14.04
C LEU A 207 -19.15 9.55 14.42
N HIS A 208 -18.98 8.60 15.34
CA HIS A 208 -20.13 7.87 15.87
C HIS A 208 -21.00 8.78 16.75
N GLU A 209 -22.33 8.74 16.58
CA GLU A 209 -23.31 9.48 17.39
C GLU A 209 -23.04 9.41 18.91
N LYS A 210 -22.66 8.23 19.42
CA LYS A 210 -22.38 8.01 20.85
C LYS A 210 -21.18 8.81 21.38
N ARG A 211 -20.31 9.29 20.50
CA ARG A 211 -19.10 10.07 20.83
C ARG A 211 -19.28 11.56 20.58
N ALA A 212 -20.33 11.92 19.84
CA ALA A 212 -20.70 13.26 19.40
C ALA A 212 -21.53 14.01 20.46
N ILE A 213 -21.07 14.02 21.71
CA ILE A 213 -21.84 14.53 22.85
C ILE A 213 -21.20 15.82 23.38
N GLY A 214 -22.04 16.81 23.66
CA GLY A 214 -21.63 18.05 24.32
C GLY A 214 -21.38 19.21 23.36
N PRO A 215 -21.04 20.41 23.88
CA PRO A 215 -20.96 21.64 23.08
C PRO A 215 -19.77 21.68 22.10
N GLU A 216 -18.84 20.74 22.22
CA GLU A 216 -17.63 20.68 21.38
C GLU A 216 -17.95 20.27 19.95
N ILE A 217 -19.01 19.47 19.73
CA ILE A 217 -19.42 19.12 18.37
C ILE A 217 -20.02 20.30 17.63
N ASP A 218 -20.74 21.18 18.32
CA ASP A 218 -21.33 22.36 17.69
C ASP A 218 -20.24 23.31 17.20
N LYS A 219 -19.17 23.49 17.99
CA LYS A 219 -17.96 24.21 17.56
C LYS A 219 -17.28 23.56 16.36
N LEU A 220 -17.20 22.23 16.34
CA LEU A 220 -16.63 21.53 15.19
C LEU A 220 -17.46 21.75 13.92
N ARG A 221 -18.80 21.74 14.04
CA ARG A 221 -19.74 22.01 12.94
C ARG A 221 -19.65 23.43 12.38
N GLU A 222 -19.14 24.39 13.15
CA GLU A 222 -18.86 25.75 12.63
C GLU A 222 -17.67 25.76 11.65
N SER A 223 -16.77 24.78 11.75
CA SER A 223 -15.50 24.73 10.99
C SER A 223 -15.53 23.76 9.80
N CYS A 224 -16.36 22.70 9.88
CA CYS A 224 -16.46 21.65 8.87
C CYS A 224 -17.85 21.01 8.83
N ARG A 225 -18.08 20.15 7.83
CA ARG A 225 -19.27 19.28 7.79
C ARG A 225 -19.03 18.08 8.69
N VAL A 226 -20.01 17.71 9.49
CA VAL A 226 -19.93 16.54 10.39
C VAL A 226 -21.04 15.58 10.03
N TYR A 227 -20.68 14.33 9.70
CA TYR A 227 -21.60 13.22 9.55
C TYR A 227 -21.53 12.35 10.79
N LEU A 228 -22.70 11.95 11.30
CA LEU A 228 -22.79 11.07 12.46
C LEU A 228 -23.17 9.67 12.01
N THR A 229 -22.34 8.69 12.37
CA THR A 229 -22.53 7.26 12.07
C THR A 229 -23.16 6.51 13.24
#